data_AF-A0A963EIP4-F1
#
_entry.id   AF-A0A963EIP4-F1
#
_cell.length_a   1.000
_cell.length_b   1.000
_cell.length_c   1.000
_cell.angle_alpha   90.00
_cell.angle_beta   90.00
_cell.angle_gamma   90.00
#
_symmetry.space_group_name_H-M   'P 1'
#
loop_
_entity.id
_entity.type
_entity.pdbx_description
1 polymer ?
#
loop_
_entity_poly.entity_id
_entity_poly.type
_entity_poly.pdbx_seq_one_letter_code
_entity_poly.pdbx_strand_id
1 'polypeptide(L)'
;MMKKGLIAGLVVAMAVAIGVSWWANRQLPADIAARVDGVDFPVDSVNLFIDHARRQKPELTRRQVLDGLIEQHLFAGLEHDDHHHDQGSGRVTYSDDVLIENELFRVLRRVYVGEVQRALKALAADQPTDLFVTPVVTDKAVLAPMLTLQPGLYTDMSEDQLAAARQLVLTRIKLADGSERDLTLADVYQRQNIQLKVQLHQLNVEFLRQASAQVAAALFVINWFETQSGLSAPEVAAVKRMVADKVHADNVLHELGMMQDIHDDNPQLRELADKVTTAEIEAYYNAHRDQFQRVEKVRARHIRVGSQALADQVYRELKEGLDFAEAVQRYSEADDKTAAVPGDLGWIGRDDRNTHWLRSLAFVQPLQQSSAPFRSPGGASDDVVWEIVFLDEKVMGYQPVDSEGVRYEASRAIARERLQQLVALERDRLWQSANVRYNEKWLNDEQ
;
A
#
# COMPACT_ATOMS: atom_id res chain seq x y z
N MET A 1 -25.67 -59.83 -46.72
CA MET A 1 -25.71 -58.35 -46.64
C MET A 1 -25.91 -57.97 -45.17
N MET A 2 -25.33 -56.86 -44.71
CA MET A 2 -25.31 -56.32 -43.33
C MET A 2 -24.23 -56.85 -42.37
N LYS A 3 -23.04 -56.22 -42.45
CA LYS A 3 -22.16 -55.87 -41.31
C LYS A 3 -21.23 -54.72 -41.77
N LYS A 4 -21.76 -53.49 -41.76
CA LYS A 4 -20.99 -52.23 -41.86
C LYS A 4 -21.76 -51.18 -41.05
N GLY A 5 -21.37 -50.96 -39.80
CA GLY A 5 -22.09 -50.01 -38.94
C GLY A 5 -21.51 -49.77 -37.54
N LEU A 6 -20.24 -50.11 -37.27
CA LEU A 6 -19.63 -49.84 -35.96
C LEU A 6 -18.22 -49.22 -36.01
N ILE A 7 -17.69 -48.90 -37.20
CA ILE A 7 -16.32 -48.36 -37.34
C ILE A 7 -16.32 -46.82 -37.49
N ALA A 8 -17.47 -46.18 -37.75
CA ALA A 8 -17.54 -44.73 -37.98
C ALA A 8 -17.52 -43.88 -36.70
N GLY A 9 -17.94 -44.43 -35.54
CA GLY A 9 -17.99 -43.68 -34.28
C GLY A 9 -16.63 -43.58 -33.56
N LEU A 10 -15.76 -44.57 -33.74
CA LEU A 10 -14.46 -44.63 -33.05
C LEU A 10 -13.39 -43.76 -33.74
N VAL A 11 -13.50 -43.53 -35.05
CA VAL A 11 -12.55 -42.72 -35.83
C VAL A 11 -12.73 -41.22 -35.58
N VAL A 12 -13.95 -40.76 -35.27
CA VAL A 12 -14.21 -39.34 -34.95
C VAL A 12 -13.73 -38.98 -33.54
N ALA A 13 -13.95 -39.85 -32.55
CA ALA A 13 -13.44 -39.64 -31.19
C ALA A 13 -11.90 -39.67 -31.14
N MET A 14 -11.27 -40.54 -31.94
CA MET A 14 -9.81 -40.62 -32.03
C MET A 14 -9.21 -39.47 -32.85
N ALA A 15 -9.89 -38.93 -33.86
CA ALA A 15 -9.45 -37.74 -34.60
C ALA A 15 -9.54 -36.46 -33.75
N VAL A 16 -10.52 -36.35 -32.84
CA VAL A 16 -10.58 -35.25 -31.88
C VAL A 16 -9.48 -35.41 -30.81
N ALA A 17 -9.25 -36.62 -30.29
CA ALA A 17 -8.17 -36.87 -29.32
C ALA A 17 -6.77 -36.69 -29.92
N ILE A 18 -6.55 -37.12 -31.17
CA ILE A 18 -5.29 -36.92 -31.91
C ILE A 18 -5.16 -35.46 -32.33
N GLY A 19 -6.23 -34.78 -32.74
CA GLY A 19 -6.21 -33.35 -33.07
C GLY A 19 -5.88 -32.45 -31.88
N VAL A 20 -6.43 -32.77 -30.70
CA VAL A 20 -6.12 -32.08 -29.43
C VAL A 20 -4.69 -32.38 -28.98
N SER A 21 -4.23 -33.63 -29.10
CA SER A 21 -2.85 -34.02 -28.78
C SER A 21 -1.81 -33.43 -29.75
N TRP A 22 -2.15 -33.29 -31.04
CA TRP A 22 -1.27 -32.69 -32.07
C TRP A 22 -1.17 -31.17 -31.91
N TRP A 23 -2.21 -30.49 -31.41
CA TRP A 23 -2.17 -29.06 -31.09
C TRP A 23 -1.47 -28.78 -29.75
N ALA A 24 -1.62 -29.67 -28.77
CA ALA A 24 -0.95 -29.58 -27.47
C ALA A 24 0.58 -29.73 -27.56
N ASN A 25 1.10 -30.50 -28.52
CA ASN A 25 2.53 -30.84 -28.60
C ASN A 25 3.36 -29.98 -29.56
N ARG A 26 2.78 -28.89 -30.11
CA ARG A 26 3.48 -28.01 -31.05
C ARG A 26 4.24 -26.93 -30.28
N GLN A 27 5.57 -26.85 -30.40
CA GLN A 27 6.37 -25.80 -29.76
C GLN A 27 5.75 -24.41 -29.99
N LEU A 28 5.77 -23.56 -28.96
CA LEU A 28 5.28 -22.19 -29.08
C LEU A 28 6.10 -21.43 -30.14
N PRO A 29 5.50 -20.47 -30.85
CA PRO A 29 6.23 -19.57 -31.73
C PRO A 29 7.39 -18.88 -30.98
N ALA A 30 8.46 -18.56 -31.70
CA ALA A 30 9.68 -18.01 -31.09
C ALA A 30 9.48 -16.63 -30.43
N ASP A 31 8.49 -15.89 -30.93
CA ASP A 31 8.02 -14.58 -30.45
C ASP A 31 7.04 -14.68 -29.28
N ILE A 32 6.66 -15.88 -28.83
CA ILE A 32 5.78 -16.11 -27.69
C ILE A 32 6.58 -16.71 -26.53
N ALA A 33 6.60 -16.03 -25.38
CA ALA A 33 7.28 -16.47 -24.16
C ALA A 33 6.47 -17.53 -23.41
N ALA A 34 5.15 -17.35 -23.33
CA ALA A 34 4.22 -18.32 -22.78
C ALA A 34 2.81 -18.18 -23.37
N ARG A 35 2.00 -19.21 -23.18
CA ARG A 35 0.55 -19.21 -23.45
C ARG A 35 -0.19 -19.75 -22.24
N VAL A 36 -1.19 -19.00 -21.77
CA VAL A 36 -2.04 -19.37 -20.61
C VAL A 36 -3.47 -19.37 -21.08
N ASP A 37 -4.14 -20.52 -21.04
CA ASP A 37 -5.56 -20.66 -21.44
C ASP A 37 -5.89 -20.06 -22.82
N GLY A 38 -4.93 -20.13 -23.75
CA GLY A 38 -5.05 -19.59 -25.10
C GLY A 38 -4.58 -18.14 -25.27
N VAL A 39 -4.31 -17.43 -24.18
CA VAL A 39 -3.78 -16.07 -24.16
C VAL A 39 -2.26 -16.08 -24.31
N ASP A 40 -1.77 -15.39 -25.33
CA ASP A 40 -0.34 -15.27 -25.61
C ASP A 40 0.35 -14.18 -24.79
N PHE A 41 1.56 -14.48 -24.31
CA PHE A 41 2.51 -13.56 -23.68
C PHE A 41 3.68 -13.37 -24.66
N PRO A 42 3.65 -12.34 -25.52
CA PRO A 42 4.72 -12.09 -26.49
C PRO A 42 6.05 -11.77 -25.80
N VAL A 43 7.15 -12.22 -26.41
CA VAL A 43 8.51 -12.04 -25.87
C VAL A 43 8.83 -10.57 -25.65
N ASP A 44 8.56 -9.69 -26.62
CA ASP A 44 8.94 -8.28 -26.51
C ASP A 44 8.06 -7.52 -25.50
N SER A 45 6.79 -7.91 -25.36
CA SER A 45 5.93 -7.43 -24.27
C SER A 45 6.46 -7.85 -22.90
N VAL A 46 6.90 -9.09 -22.73
CA VAL A 46 7.44 -9.61 -21.45
C VAL A 46 8.81 -8.99 -21.14
N ASN A 47 9.67 -8.78 -22.15
CA ASN A 47 10.97 -8.12 -22.01
C ASN A 47 10.84 -6.71 -21.41
N LEU A 48 9.81 -5.96 -21.77
CA LEU A 48 9.51 -4.65 -21.18
C LEU A 48 9.34 -4.74 -19.65
N PHE A 49 8.62 -5.74 -19.15
CA PHE A 49 8.44 -5.95 -17.71
C PHE A 49 9.70 -6.50 -17.03
N ILE A 50 10.49 -7.32 -17.72
CA ILE A 50 11.81 -7.76 -17.23
C ILE A 50 12.73 -6.55 -17.03
N ASP A 51 12.83 -5.67 -18.02
CA ASP A 51 13.61 -4.44 -17.93
C ASP A 51 13.09 -3.52 -16.82
N HIS A 52 11.78 -3.44 -16.66
CA HIS A 52 11.17 -2.69 -15.56
C HIS A 52 11.56 -3.25 -14.19
N ALA A 53 11.45 -4.56 -13.99
CA ALA A 53 11.71 -5.23 -12.72
C ALA A 53 13.20 -5.20 -12.36
N ARG A 54 14.09 -5.43 -13.33
CA ARG A 54 15.55 -5.46 -13.14
C ARG A 54 16.15 -4.12 -12.77
N ARG A 55 15.49 -3.00 -13.08
CA ARG A 55 15.90 -1.67 -12.59
C ARG A 55 15.85 -1.55 -11.07
N GLN A 56 15.03 -2.36 -10.40
CA GLN A 56 14.98 -2.41 -8.94
C GLN A 56 15.73 -3.62 -8.38
N LYS A 57 15.60 -4.78 -9.05
CA LYS A 57 16.16 -6.07 -8.63
C LYS A 57 16.89 -6.74 -9.80
N PRO A 58 18.16 -6.37 -10.07
CA PRO A 58 18.92 -6.83 -11.23
C PRO A 58 19.06 -8.35 -11.34
N GLU A 59 18.95 -9.06 -10.21
CA GLU A 59 19.08 -10.51 -10.08
C GLU A 59 17.86 -11.33 -10.53
N LEU A 60 16.71 -10.69 -10.79
CA LEU A 60 15.50 -11.39 -11.23
C LEU A 60 15.71 -12.07 -12.58
N THR A 61 15.37 -13.35 -12.68
CA THR A 61 15.39 -14.13 -13.94
C THR A 61 14.17 -13.86 -14.82
N ARG A 62 14.24 -14.14 -16.13
CA ARG A 62 13.09 -14.12 -17.05
C ARG A 62 11.91 -14.91 -16.51
N ARG A 63 12.21 -16.11 -15.99
CA ARG A 63 11.19 -17.01 -15.47
C ARG A 63 10.45 -16.42 -14.28
N GLN A 64 11.16 -15.85 -13.31
CA GLN A 64 10.53 -15.24 -12.14
C GLN A 64 9.60 -14.07 -12.52
N VAL A 65 10.00 -13.24 -13.49
CA VAL A 65 9.15 -12.14 -13.97
C VAL A 65 7.94 -12.68 -14.73
N LEU A 66 8.15 -13.64 -15.64
CA LEU A 66 7.07 -14.25 -16.41
C LEU A 66 6.06 -14.98 -15.52
N ASP A 67 6.52 -15.75 -14.54
CA ASP A 67 5.64 -16.43 -13.58
C ASP A 67 4.81 -15.40 -12.79
N GLY A 68 5.40 -14.27 -12.41
CA GLY A 68 4.67 -13.17 -11.77
C GLY A 68 3.60 -12.54 -12.67
N LEU A 69 3.88 -12.35 -13.96
CA LEU A 69 2.90 -11.84 -14.93
C LEU A 69 1.75 -12.85 -15.17
N ILE A 70 2.08 -14.15 -15.23
CA ILE A 70 1.08 -15.21 -15.35
C ILE A 70 0.22 -15.26 -14.10
N GLU A 71 0.81 -15.18 -12.90
CA GLU A 71 0.08 -15.15 -11.64
C GLU A 71 -0.90 -13.97 -11.59
N GLN A 72 -0.47 -12.76 -11.98
CA GLN A 72 -1.36 -11.60 -12.11
C GLN A 72 -2.52 -11.86 -13.07
N HIS A 73 -2.24 -12.47 -14.23
CA HIS A 73 -3.28 -12.82 -15.19
C HIS A 73 -4.30 -13.82 -14.62
N LEU A 74 -3.84 -14.82 -13.87
CA LEU A 74 -4.70 -15.81 -13.24
C LEU A 74 -5.59 -15.21 -12.15
N PHE A 75 -5.04 -14.36 -11.29
CA PHE A 75 -5.82 -13.67 -10.26
C PHE A 75 -6.82 -12.67 -10.86
N ALA A 76 -6.43 -11.93 -11.90
CA ALA A 76 -7.34 -11.03 -12.62
C ALA A 76 -8.54 -11.76 -13.27
N GLY A 77 -8.38 -13.05 -13.59
CA GLY A 77 -9.46 -13.89 -14.08
C GLY A 77 -10.59 -14.11 -13.06
N LEU A 78 -10.30 -14.06 -11.75
CA LEU A 78 -11.31 -14.26 -10.69
C LEU A 78 -12.34 -13.13 -10.65
N GLU A 79 -11.93 -11.90 -10.95
CA GLU A 79 -12.82 -10.72 -10.97
C GLU A 79 -13.93 -10.86 -12.03
N HIS A 80 -13.70 -11.65 -13.08
CA HIS A 80 -14.66 -11.83 -14.18
C HIS A 80 -15.70 -12.93 -13.91
N ASP A 81 -15.45 -13.84 -12.97
CA ASP A 81 -16.35 -14.97 -12.66
C ASP A 81 -17.35 -14.65 -11.53
N ASP A 82 -16.99 -13.74 -10.61
CA ASP A 82 -17.90 -13.24 -9.59
C ASP A 82 -18.72 -12.06 -10.12
N HIS A 83 -19.80 -12.39 -10.83
CA HIS A 83 -20.85 -11.45 -11.24
C HIS A 83 -21.64 -10.83 -10.05
N HIS A 84 -21.03 -10.49 -8.91
CA HIS A 84 -21.70 -9.79 -7.82
C HIS A 84 -20.72 -9.01 -6.92
N HIS A 85 -20.00 -8.02 -7.47
CA HIS A 85 -19.57 -6.90 -6.64
C HIS A 85 -20.14 -5.59 -7.17
N ASP A 86 -21.16 -5.15 -6.44
CA ASP A 86 -21.72 -3.80 -6.43
C ASP A 86 -20.59 -2.77 -6.55
N GLN A 87 -20.78 -1.76 -7.40
CA GLN A 87 -19.88 -0.61 -7.59
C GLN A 87 -19.89 0.29 -6.35
N GLY A 88 -19.50 -0.27 -5.21
CA GLY A 88 -19.86 0.20 -3.87
C GLY A 88 -18.68 0.24 -2.88
N SER A 89 -17.45 -0.07 -3.28
CA SER A 89 -16.27 0.22 -2.46
C SER A 89 -15.83 1.68 -2.67
N GLY A 90 -16.60 2.61 -2.11
CA GLY A 90 -16.16 3.99 -1.84
C GLY A 90 -15.91 4.85 -3.07
N ARG A 91 -16.74 5.88 -3.26
CA ARG A 91 -16.57 7.03 -4.18
C ARG A 91 -15.29 7.88 -3.93
N VAL A 92 -14.26 7.29 -3.34
CA VAL A 92 -13.00 7.91 -2.92
C VAL A 92 -11.80 7.37 -3.72
N THR A 93 -11.94 6.23 -4.43
CA THR A 93 -10.89 5.66 -5.30
C THR A 93 -11.07 6.02 -6.78
N TYR A 94 -10.03 5.85 -7.59
CA TYR A 94 -10.04 6.08 -9.04
C TYR A 94 -10.87 5.01 -9.77
N SER A 95 -11.38 5.30 -10.97
CA SER A 95 -11.92 4.24 -11.85
C SER A 95 -10.81 3.32 -12.35
N ASP A 96 -11.13 2.06 -12.64
CA ASP A 96 -10.15 1.05 -13.08
C ASP A 96 -9.33 1.53 -14.28
N ASP A 97 -9.98 2.12 -15.28
CA ASP A 97 -9.29 2.69 -16.45
C ASP A 97 -8.21 3.72 -16.07
N VAL A 98 -8.46 4.53 -15.06
CA VAL A 98 -7.52 5.56 -14.59
C VAL A 98 -6.36 4.91 -13.82
N LEU A 99 -6.63 3.88 -13.01
CA LEU A 99 -5.59 3.12 -12.33
C LEU A 99 -4.66 2.42 -13.33
N ILE A 100 -5.25 1.79 -14.35
CA ILE A 100 -4.53 1.09 -15.42
C ILE A 100 -3.70 2.08 -16.25
N GLU A 101 -4.26 3.22 -16.67
CA GLU A 101 -3.51 4.26 -17.38
C GLU A 101 -2.33 4.79 -16.55
N ASN A 102 -2.55 5.03 -15.25
CA ASN A 102 -1.52 5.52 -14.35
C ASN A 102 -0.39 4.51 -14.15
N GLU A 103 -0.72 3.23 -14.00
CA GLU A 103 0.27 2.17 -13.87
C GLU A 103 1.03 1.97 -15.18
N LEU A 104 0.35 2.00 -16.32
CA LEU A 104 0.97 1.95 -17.64
C LEU A 104 1.96 3.10 -17.82
N PHE A 105 1.54 4.34 -17.54
CA PHE A 105 2.41 5.50 -17.60
C PHE A 105 3.64 5.35 -16.70
N ARG A 106 3.48 4.83 -15.48
CA ARG A 106 4.58 4.61 -14.53
C ARG A 106 5.58 3.58 -15.04
N VAL A 107 5.09 2.48 -15.61
CA VAL A 107 5.94 1.43 -16.22
C VAL A 107 6.71 2.01 -17.40
N LEU A 108 6.01 2.66 -18.33
CA LEU A 108 6.59 3.20 -19.57
C LEU A 108 7.61 4.31 -19.29
N ARG A 109 7.30 5.26 -18.41
CA ARG A 109 8.22 6.36 -18.07
C ARG A 109 9.49 5.84 -17.43
N ARG A 110 9.43 4.71 -16.71
CA ARG A 110 10.63 4.07 -16.18
C ARG A 110 11.41 3.43 -17.32
N VAL A 111 10.82 2.55 -18.11
CA VAL A 111 11.53 1.78 -19.16
C VAL A 111 12.06 2.66 -20.28
N TYR A 112 11.25 3.59 -20.80
CA TYR A 112 11.56 4.37 -22.01
C TYR A 112 11.93 5.83 -21.74
N VAL A 113 12.53 6.12 -20.59
CA VAL A 113 12.86 7.51 -20.19
C VAL A 113 13.67 8.26 -21.26
N GLY A 114 14.64 7.60 -21.91
CA GLY A 114 15.51 8.22 -22.90
C GLY A 114 14.83 8.43 -24.26
N GLU A 115 14.00 7.48 -24.68
CA GLU A 115 13.23 7.50 -25.92
C GLU A 115 12.15 8.57 -25.86
N VAL A 116 11.38 8.60 -24.76
CA VAL A 116 10.34 9.60 -24.52
C VAL A 116 10.94 11.01 -24.47
N GLN A 117 12.09 11.20 -23.81
CA GLN A 117 12.77 12.49 -23.79
C GLN A 117 13.22 12.93 -25.19
N ARG A 118 13.67 12.00 -26.03
CA ARG A 118 14.01 12.29 -27.43
C ARG A 118 12.77 12.68 -28.24
N ALA A 119 11.64 12.00 -28.03
CA ALA A 119 10.38 12.32 -28.69
C ALA A 119 9.86 13.71 -28.30
N LEU A 120 9.94 14.08 -27.02
CA LEU A 120 9.59 15.43 -26.55
C LEU A 120 10.47 16.51 -27.20
N LYS A 121 11.79 16.30 -27.22
CA LYS A 121 12.73 17.24 -27.87
C LYS A 121 12.49 17.37 -29.37
N ALA A 122 12.09 16.31 -30.06
CA ALA A 122 11.76 16.37 -31.48
C ALA A 122 10.55 17.29 -31.77
N LEU A 123 9.70 17.52 -30.78
CA LEU A 123 8.59 18.47 -30.85
C LEU A 123 8.92 19.86 -30.28
N ALA A 124 10.19 20.11 -29.93
CA ALA A 124 10.64 21.31 -29.23
C ALA A 124 9.91 21.54 -27.89
N ALA A 125 9.52 20.45 -27.20
CA ALA A 125 8.95 20.49 -25.86
C ALA A 125 10.00 20.09 -24.81
N ASP A 126 10.26 20.98 -23.84
CA ASP A 126 11.16 20.73 -22.71
C ASP A 126 10.39 20.40 -21.43
N GLN A 127 9.15 20.87 -21.32
CA GLN A 127 8.23 20.64 -20.21
C GLN A 127 6.87 20.15 -20.73
N PRO A 128 6.07 19.43 -19.91
CA PRO A 128 4.74 18.98 -20.32
C PRO A 128 3.78 20.10 -20.76
N THR A 129 3.96 21.31 -20.23
CA THR A 129 3.17 22.49 -20.63
C THR A 129 3.43 22.92 -22.07
N ASP A 130 4.59 22.57 -22.65
CA ASP A 130 4.94 22.89 -24.03
C ASP A 130 4.15 22.02 -25.03
N LEU A 131 3.47 20.97 -24.54
CA LEU A 131 2.53 20.17 -25.33
C LEU A 131 1.20 20.87 -25.56
N PHE A 132 0.90 21.97 -24.85
CA PHE A 132 -0.33 22.73 -25.04
C PHE A 132 -0.28 23.52 -26.35
N VAL A 133 -1.18 23.18 -27.26
CA VAL A 133 -1.42 23.90 -28.53
C VAL A 133 -2.24 25.17 -28.26
N THR A 134 -3.19 25.10 -27.33
CA THR A 134 -3.99 26.25 -26.90
C THR A 134 -3.80 26.55 -25.41
N PRO A 135 -3.87 27.82 -24.97
CA PRO A 135 -3.79 28.14 -23.55
C PRO A 135 -4.87 27.41 -22.75
N VAL A 136 -4.52 26.93 -21.56
CA VAL A 136 -5.49 26.29 -20.66
C VAL A 136 -6.56 27.31 -20.25
N VAL A 137 -7.83 26.92 -20.35
CA VAL A 137 -8.96 27.72 -19.86
C VAL A 137 -8.83 27.93 -18.35
N THR A 138 -8.61 29.18 -17.95
CA THR A 138 -8.49 29.59 -16.53
C THR A 138 -9.56 30.59 -16.09
N ASP A 139 -10.55 30.88 -16.95
CA ASP A 139 -11.64 31.79 -16.58
C ASP A 139 -12.54 31.12 -15.53
N LYS A 140 -12.54 31.67 -14.32
CA LYS A 140 -13.34 31.16 -13.20
C LYS A 140 -14.83 31.23 -13.48
N ALA A 141 -15.32 32.20 -14.27
CA ALA A 141 -16.73 32.30 -14.61
C ALA A 141 -17.17 31.13 -15.52
N VAL A 142 -16.28 30.68 -16.41
CA VAL A 142 -16.52 29.50 -17.25
C VAL A 142 -16.46 28.22 -16.43
N LEU A 143 -15.54 28.14 -15.47
CA LEU A 143 -15.29 26.93 -14.67
C LEU A 143 -16.31 26.73 -13.52
N ALA A 144 -16.80 27.81 -12.92
CA ALA A 144 -17.65 27.77 -11.73
C ALA A 144 -18.92 26.90 -11.85
N PRO A 145 -19.68 26.89 -12.97
CA PRO A 145 -20.86 26.04 -13.11
C PRO A 145 -20.57 24.54 -12.96
N MET A 146 -19.37 24.09 -13.36
CA MET A 146 -18.95 22.69 -13.30
C MET A 146 -18.24 22.34 -11.99
N LEU A 147 -17.46 23.28 -11.44
CA LEU A 147 -16.58 23.02 -10.27
C LEU A 147 -17.16 23.45 -8.93
N THR A 148 -18.21 24.28 -8.88
CA THR A 148 -18.83 24.66 -7.61
C THR A 148 -19.74 23.53 -7.13
N LEU A 149 -19.39 22.89 -6.02
CA LEU A 149 -20.21 21.83 -5.43
C LEU A 149 -21.59 22.38 -5.01
N GLN A 150 -22.64 21.63 -5.33
CA GLN A 150 -23.99 21.98 -4.88
C GLN A 150 -24.11 21.79 -3.36
N PRO A 151 -24.93 22.60 -2.65
CA PRO A 151 -25.17 22.42 -1.22
C PRO A 151 -25.67 21.00 -0.90
N GLY A 152 -24.84 20.20 -0.24
CA GLY A 152 -25.10 18.79 0.08
C GLY A 152 -23.80 18.06 0.44
N LEU A 153 -23.91 16.83 0.96
CA LEU A 153 -22.77 15.95 1.31
C LEU A 153 -22.05 15.38 0.04
N TYR A 154 -21.97 16.15 -1.04
CA TYR A 154 -21.30 15.70 -2.27
C TYR A 154 -19.80 15.97 -2.17
N THR A 155 -19.01 14.93 -2.37
CA THR A 155 -17.54 14.99 -2.50
C THR A 155 -17.07 15.11 -3.95
N ASP A 156 -17.98 14.97 -4.91
CA ASP A 156 -17.70 14.94 -6.36
C ASP A 156 -18.70 15.78 -7.17
N MET A 157 -18.37 16.04 -8.45
CA MET A 157 -19.29 16.58 -9.46
C MET A 157 -20.58 15.75 -9.56
N SER A 158 -21.72 16.43 -9.75
CA SER A 158 -22.96 15.78 -10.18
C SER A 158 -22.87 15.24 -11.61
N GLU A 159 -23.81 14.39 -12.02
CA GLU A 159 -23.87 13.89 -13.41
C GLU A 159 -23.97 15.03 -14.43
N ASP A 160 -24.78 16.06 -14.14
CA ASP A 160 -24.92 17.25 -14.99
C ASP A 160 -23.60 18.04 -15.07
N GLN A 161 -22.91 18.20 -13.94
CA GLN A 161 -21.61 18.88 -13.89
C GLN A 161 -20.56 18.11 -14.68
N LEU A 162 -20.55 16.78 -14.58
CA LEU A 162 -19.65 15.91 -15.33
C LEU A 162 -19.97 15.94 -16.84
N ALA A 163 -21.26 15.96 -17.22
CA ALA A 163 -21.68 16.08 -18.61
C ALA A 163 -21.23 17.42 -19.22
N ALA A 164 -21.38 18.52 -18.48
CA ALA A 164 -20.84 19.83 -18.89
C ALA A 164 -19.31 19.83 -18.96
N ALA A 165 -18.63 19.20 -17.99
CA ALA A 165 -17.17 19.10 -17.96
C ALA A 165 -16.59 18.30 -19.15
N ARG A 166 -17.34 17.31 -19.68
CA ARG A 166 -16.96 16.57 -20.91
C ARG A 166 -17.03 17.44 -22.16
N GLN A 167 -17.82 18.50 -22.15
CA GLN A 167 -17.95 19.42 -23.29
C GLN A 167 -16.95 20.58 -23.22
N LEU A 168 -16.43 20.90 -22.02
CA LEU A 168 -15.44 21.96 -21.85
C LEU A 168 -14.04 21.45 -22.22
N VAL A 169 -13.58 21.80 -23.41
CA VAL A 169 -12.16 21.64 -23.80
C VAL A 169 -11.32 22.66 -23.04
N LEU A 170 -10.48 22.19 -22.11
CA LEU A 170 -9.57 23.03 -21.34
C LEU A 170 -8.39 23.49 -22.18
N THR A 171 -7.84 22.60 -23.00
CA THR A 171 -6.72 22.87 -23.88
C THR A 171 -6.68 21.80 -24.95
N ARG A 172 -5.97 22.06 -26.04
CA ARG A 172 -5.61 21.04 -27.02
C ARG A 172 -4.14 20.67 -26.80
N ILE A 173 -3.84 19.38 -26.79
CA ILE A 173 -2.49 18.85 -26.58
C ILE A 173 -1.94 18.24 -27.86
N LYS A 174 -0.63 18.37 -28.07
CA LYS A 174 0.10 17.67 -29.12
C LYS A 174 0.60 16.32 -28.61
N LEU A 175 0.34 15.26 -29.37
CA LEU A 175 0.77 13.90 -29.07
C LEU A 175 2.10 13.57 -29.78
N ALA A 176 2.67 12.41 -29.46
CA ALA A 176 4.00 12.03 -29.93
C ALA A 176 4.05 11.79 -31.44
N ASP A 177 3.00 11.24 -32.02
CA ASP A 177 2.83 11.08 -33.47
C ASP A 177 2.57 12.41 -34.21
N GLY A 178 2.48 13.53 -33.49
CA GLY A 178 2.22 14.87 -34.01
C GLY A 178 0.74 15.19 -34.18
N SER A 179 -0.18 14.25 -33.91
CA SER A 179 -1.61 14.52 -33.85
C SER A 179 -1.97 15.42 -32.67
N GLU A 180 -3.13 16.07 -32.75
CA GLU A 180 -3.65 16.90 -31.68
C GLU A 180 -4.88 16.25 -31.05
N ARG A 181 -5.01 16.37 -29.73
CA ARG A 181 -6.14 15.84 -28.96
C ARG A 181 -6.71 16.92 -28.05
N ASP A 182 -8.03 17.04 -28.01
CA ASP A 182 -8.70 17.91 -27.05
C ASP A 182 -8.64 17.27 -25.65
N LEU A 183 -8.24 18.06 -24.65
CA LEU A 183 -8.22 17.68 -23.25
C LEU A 183 -9.36 18.40 -22.53
N THR A 184 -10.34 17.64 -22.05
CA THR A 184 -11.55 18.19 -21.42
C THR A 184 -11.38 18.38 -19.91
N LEU A 185 -12.28 19.14 -19.28
CA LEU A 185 -12.30 19.24 -17.81
C LEU A 185 -12.59 17.89 -17.16
N ALA A 186 -13.45 17.08 -17.78
CA ALA A 186 -13.73 15.74 -17.28
C ALA A 186 -12.47 14.85 -17.30
N ASP A 187 -11.67 14.91 -18.37
CA ASP A 187 -10.43 14.13 -18.47
C ASP A 187 -9.46 14.44 -17.32
N VAL A 188 -9.34 15.71 -16.96
CA VAL A 188 -8.47 16.15 -15.87
C VAL A 188 -9.07 15.79 -14.51
N TYR A 189 -10.36 16.04 -14.31
CA TYR A 189 -11.05 15.85 -13.05
C TYR A 189 -11.10 14.39 -12.60
N GLN A 190 -11.43 13.46 -13.50
CA GLN A 190 -11.55 12.04 -13.18
C GLN A 190 -10.22 11.39 -12.81
N ARG A 191 -9.10 11.99 -13.23
CA ARG A 191 -7.72 11.54 -12.94
C ARG A 191 -7.16 12.09 -11.63
N GLN A 192 -7.95 12.80 -10.82
CA GLN A 192 -7.52 13.35 -9.53
C GLN A 192 -8.03 12.55 -8.32
N ASN A 193 -7.20 12.43 -7.27
CA ASN A 193 -7.64 11.89 -5.98
C ASN A 193 -8.50 12.92 -5.23
N ILE A 194 -9.15 12.52 -4.13
CA ILE A 194 -10.11 13.37 -3.43
C ILE A 194 -9.49 14.68 -2.89
N GLN A 195 -8.24 14.65 -2.42
CA GLN A 195 -7.54 15.86 -1.94
C GLN A 195 -7.27 16.85 -3.08
N LEU A 196 -6.94 16.33 -4.26
CA LEU A 196 -6.69 17.11 -5.47
C LEU A 196 -7.99 17.63 -6.11
N LYS A 197 -9.09 16.86 -6.05
CA LYS A 197 -10.42 17.33 -6.47
C LYS A 197 -10.89 18.53 -5.66
N VAL A 198 -10.60 18.58 -4.35
CA VAL A 198 -10.91 19.76 -3.51
C VAL A 198 -10.26 21.03 -4.05
N GLN A 199 -9.02 20.97 -4.56
CA GLN A 199 -8.36 22.12 -5.18
C GLN A 199 -9.11 22.62 -6.43
N LEU A 200 -9.63 21.69 -7.25
CA LEU A 200 -10.43 22.04 -8.42
C LEU A 200 -11.75 22.70 -8.00
N HIS A 201 -12.42 22.17 -6.98
CA HIS A 201 -13.66 22.76 -6.44
C HIS A 201 -13.45 24.14 -5.81
N GLN A 202 -12.24 24.43 -5.33
CA GLN A 202 -11.83 25.77 -4.87
C GLN A 202 -11.46 26.72 -6.01
N LEU A 203 -11.64 26.32 -7.28
CA LEU A 203 -11.27 27.08 -8.47
C LEU A 203 -9.80 27.50 -8.46
N ASN A 204 -8.93 26.60 -7.97
CA ASN A 204 -7.48 26.78 -8.04
C ASN A 204 -7.00 26.54 -9.49
N VAL A 205 -6.94 27.62 -10.26
CA VAL A 205 -6.61 27.58 -11.70
C VAL A 205 -5.14 27.21 -11.97
N GLU A 206 -4.24 27.49 -11.03
CA GLU A 206 -2.84 27.07 -11.16
C GLU A 206 -2.72 25.56 -10.98
N PHE A 207 -3.43 25.01 -9.98
CA PHE A 207 -3.56 23.58 -9.83
C PHE A 207 -4.19 22.92 -11.06
N LEU A 208 -5.26 23.50 -11.62
CA LEU A 208 -5.88 22.99 -12.85
C LEU A 208 -4.88 22.93 -14.01
N ARG A 209 -4.05 23.96 -14.20
CA ARG A 209 -3.00 23.96 -15.23
C ARG A 209 -1.97 22.85 -15.00
N GLN A 210 -1.51 22.68 -13.76
CA GLN A 210 -0.55 21.63 -13.40
C GLN A 210 -1.13 20.23 -13.62
N ALA A 211 -2.38 20.00 -13.21
CA ALA A 211 -3.09 18.75 -13.43
C ALA A 211 -3.27 18.46 -14.94
N SER A 212 -3.65 19.46 -15.74
CA SER A 212 -3.71 19.34 -17.21
C SER A 212 -2.36 18.96 -17.81
N ALA A 213 -1.25 19.51 -17.30
CA ALA A 213 0.09 19.23 -17.80
C ALA A 213 0.52 17.79 -17.46
N GLN A 214 0.16 17.29 -16.27
CA GLN A 214 0.40 15.89 -15.88
C GLN A 214 -0.38 14.91 -16.76
N VAL A 215 -1.66 15.20 -17.03
CA VAL A 215 -2.48 14.38 -17.93
C VAL A 215 -1.93 14.42 -19.36
N ALA A 216 -1.52 15.60 -19.85
CA ALA A 216 -0.89 15.74 -21.16
C ALA A 216 0.39 14.89 -21.27
N ALA A 217 1.25 14.90 -20.25
CA ALA A 217 2.45 14.06 -20.22
C ALA A 217 2.11 12.56 -20.26
N ALA A 218 1.10 12.13 -19.50
CA ALA A 218 0.68 10.73 -19.48
C ALA A 218 0.16 10.28 -20.86
N LEU A 219 -0.74 11.06 -21.45
CA LEU A 219 -1.29 10.79 -22.78
C LEU A 219 -0.22 10.81 -23.87
N PHE A 220 0.75 11.72 -23.77
CA PHE A 220 1.89 11.78 -24.68
C PHE A 220 2.72 10.49 -24.65
N VAL A 221 3.07 10.02 -23.44
CA VAL A 221 3.87 8.80 -23.27
C VAL A 221 3.13 7.56 -23.75
N ILE A 222 1.83 7.47 -23.45
CA ILE A 222 0.99 6.35 -23.91
C ILE A 222 0.87 6.36 -25.45
N ASN A 223 0.61 7.52 -26.06
CA ASN A 223 0.57 7.61 -27.52
C ASN A 223 1.95 7.31 -28.16
N TRP A 224 3.05 7.79 -27.56
CA TRP A 224 4.40 7.44 -28.01
C TRP A 224 4.62 5.92 -27.97
N PHE A 225 4.20 5.28 -26.88
CA PHE A 225 4.32 3.83 -26.75
C PHE A 225 3.52 3.08 -27.82
N GLU A 226 2.30 3.52 -28.11
CA GLU A 226 1.42 2.89 -29.11
C GLU A 226 1.92 3.07 -30.54
N THR A 227 2.61 4.17 -30.83
CA THR A 227 2.94 4.58 -32.22
C THR A 227 4.42 4.46 -32.57
N GLN A 228 5.32 4.50 -31.58
CA GLN A 228 6.76 4.69 -31.78
C GLN A 228 7.66 3.79 -30.92
N SER A 229 7.11 2.93 -30.05
CA SER A 229 7.91 2.00 -29.23
C SER A 229 8.67 0.95 -30.03
N GLY A 230 8.23 0.69 -31.27
CA GLY A 230 8.71 -0.41 -32.10
C GLY A 230 7.98 -1.73 -31.89
N LEU A 231 7.08 -1.82 -30.90
CA LEU A 231 6.21 -2.97 -30.70
C LEU A 231 5.09 -3.01 -31.74
N SER A 232 4.69 -4.21 -32.12
CA SER A 232 3.51 -4.45 -32.96
C SER A 232 2.21 -4.20 -32.18
N ALA A 233 1.09 -4.00 -32.89
CA ALA A 233 -0.21 -3.77 -32.24
C ALA A 233 -0.63 -4.89 -31.26
N PRO A 234 -0.43 -6.19 -31.56
CA PRO A 234 -0.67 -7.26 -30.58
C PRO A 234 0.21 -7.18 -29.33
N GLU A 235 1.46 -6.76 -29.47
CA GLU A 235 2.41 -6.63 -28.33
C GLU A 235 2.06 -5.43 -27.46
N VAL A 236 1.68 -4.30 -28.05
CA VAL A 236 1.14 -3.13 -27.33
C VAL A 236 -0.11 -3.52 -26.55
N ALA A 237 -1.03 -4.26 -27.18
CA ALA A 237 -2.23 -4.76 -26.53
C ALA A 237 -1.91 -5.72 -25.37
N ALA A 238 -0.91 -6.59 -25.53
CA ALA A 238 -0.48 -7.51 -24.49
C ALA A 238 0.14 -6.78 -23.29
N VAL A 239 0.94 -5.73 -23.50
CA VAL A 239 1.48 -4.89 -22.40
C VAL A 239 0.35 -4.23 -21.62
N LYS A 240 -0.63 -3.62 -22.32
CA LYS A 240 -1.80 -3.00 -21.68
C LYS A 240 -2.60 -4.01 -20.87
N ARG A 241 -2.82 -5.21 -21.42
CA ARG A 241 -3.49 -6.30 -20.70
C ARG A 241 -2.71 -6.70 -19.45
N MET A 242 -1.40 -6.91 -19.53
CA MET A 242 -0.59 -7.28 -18.36
C MET A 242 -0.61 -6.20 -17.26
N VAL A 243 -0.68 -4.91 -17.63
CA VAL A 243 -0.89 -3.82 -16.67
C VAL A 243 -2.30 -3.88 -16.05
N ALA A 244 -3.33 -4.14 -16.86
CA ALA A 244 -4.68 -4.32 -16.37
C ALA A 244 -4.77 -5.52 -15.41
N ASP A 245 -4.23 -6.67 -15.81
CA ASP A 245 -4.16 -7.90 -15.01
C ASP A 245 -3.49 -7.62 -13.66
N LYS A 246 -2.43 -6.80 -13.62
CA LYS A 246 -1.81 -6.37 -12.36
C LYS A 246 -2.78 -5.59 -11.48
N VAL A 247 -3.48 -4.59 -12.01
CA VAL A 247 -4.42 -3.77 -11.23
C VAL A 247 -5.57 -4.62 -10.68
N HIS A 248 -6.15 -5.46 -11.53
CA HIS A 248 -7.21 -6.40 -11.18
C HIS A 248 -6.75 -7.43 -10.12
N ALA A 249 -5.57 -8.03 -10.30
CA ALA A 249 -5.01 -8.94 -9.32
C ALA A 249 -4.74 -8.27 -7.96
N ASP A 250 -4.23 -7.02 -7.97
CA ASP A 250 -4.02 -6.26 -6.73
C ASP A 250 -5.37 -5.99 -6.02
N ASN A 251 -6.45 -5.70 -6.76
CA ASN A 251 -7.80 -5.55 -6.22
C ASN A 251 -8.34 -6.85 -5.62
N VAL A 252 -8.25 -7.98 -6.35
CA VAL A 252 -8.67 -9.30 -5.87
C VAL A 252 -7.91 -9.69 -4.60
N LEU A 253 -6.59 -9.48 -4.57
CA LEU A 253 -5.79 -9.76 -3.37
C LEU A 253 -6.16 -8.84 -2.19
N HIS A 254 -6.55 -7.59 -2.46
CA HIS A 254 -7.09 -6.69 -1.44
C HIS A 254 -8.43 -7.21 -0.90
N GLU A 255 -9.34 -7.67 -1.76
CA GLU A 255 -10.62 -8.27 -1.35
C GLU A 255 -10.43 -9.57 -0.57
N LEU A 256 -9.42 -10.37 -0.92
CA LEU A 256 -8.93 -11.52 -0.16
C LEU A 256 -8.16 -11.12 1.12
N GLY A 257 -8.17 -9.84 1.50
CA GLY A 257 -7.62 -9.32 2.74
C GLY A 257 -6.08 -9.34 2.84
N MET A 258 -5.35 -9.50 1.73
CA MET A 258 -3.89 -9.60 1.72
C MET A 258 -3.17 -8.24 1.69
N MET A 259 -3.84 -7.17 1.26
CA MET A 259 -3.26 -5.82 1.27
C MET A 259 -3.58 -5.11 2.59
N GLN A 260 -2.53 -4.81 3.35
CA GLN A 260 -2.61 -4.01 4.57
C GLN A 260 -2.34 -2.55 4.22
N ASP A 261 -3.36 -1.74 4.05
CA ASP A 261 -3.23 -0.36 4.49
C ASP A 261 -3.40 -0.35 6.01
N ILE A 262 -2.51 0.31 6.74
CA ILE A 262 -2.52 0.38 8.21
C ILE A 262 -3.80 1.07 8.71
N HIS A 263 -4.51 1.76 7.81
CA HIS A 263 -5.73 2.51 8.09
C HIS A 263 -7.02 1.88 7.55
N ASP A 264 -6.96 0.78 6.80
CA ASP A 264 -8.16 0.15 6.24
C ASP A 264 -8.66 -1.01 7.12
N ASP A 265 -9.97 -1.06 7.26
CA ASP A 265 -10.64 -2.18 7.92
C ASP A 265 -10.54 -3.44 7.06
N ASN A 266 -10.04 -4.54 7.62
CA ASN A 266 -9.95 -5.82 6.94
C ASN A 266 -11.00 -6.79 7.51
N PRO A 267 -12.21 -6.85 6.92
CA PRO A 267 -13.31 -7.63 7.46
C PRO A 267 -13.03 -9.12 7.47
N GLN A 268 -12.34 -9.66 6.46
CA GLN A 268 -11.99 -11.08 6.39
C GLN A 268 -10.99 -11.46 7.49
N LEU A 269 -9.97 -10.63 7.71
CA LEU A 269 -9.01 -10.86 8.78
C LEU A 269 -9.69 -10.83 10.15
N ARG A 270 -10.63 -9.90 10.36
CA ARG A 270 -11.43 -9.83 11.59
C ARG A 270 -12.26 -11.09 11.79
N GLU A 271 -12.99 -11.53 10.77
CA GLU A 271 -13.80 -12.74 10.84
C GLU A 271 -12.94 -13.99 11.15
N LEU A 272 -11.75 -14.08 10.56
CA LEU A 272 -10.80 -15.16 10.88
C LEU A 272 -10.26 -15.06 12.31
N ALA A 273 -10.01 -13.85 12.82
CA ALA A 273 -9.55 -13.61 14.18
C ALA A 273 -10.63 -13.97 15.22
N ASP A 274 -11.89 -13.65 14.94
CA ASP A 274 -13.04 -13.99 15.80
C ASP A 274 -13.27 -15.50 15.90
N LYS A 275 -12.82 -16.26 14.89
CA LYS A 275 -12.85 -17.74 14.87
C LYS A 275 -11.64 -18.39 15.55
N VAL A 276 -10.68 -17.62 16.07
CA VAL A 276 -9.52 -18.19 16.78
C VAL A 276 -9.93 -18.63 18.18
N THR A 277 -9.60 -19.87 18.54
CA THR A 277 -9.96 -20.44 19.84
C THR A 277 -8.94 -20.09 20.93
N THR A 278 -9.36 -20.16 22.20
CA THR A 278 -8.45 -19.95 23.34
C THR A 278 -7.26 -20.93 23.33
N ALA A 279 -7.47 -22.18 22.95
CA ALA A 279 -6.40 -23.18 22.85
C ALA A 279 -5.34 -22.80 21.81
N GLU A 280 -5.75 -22.21 20.69
CA GLU A 280 -4.84 -21.72 19.65
C GLU A 280 -4.07 -20.49 20.12
N ILE A 281 -4.71 -19.59 20.86
CA ILE A 281 -4.06 -18.44 21.49
C ILE A 281 -2.99 -18.90 22.49
N GLU A 282 -3.30 -19.90 23.33
CA GLU A 282 -2.34 -20.47 24.28
C GLU A 282 -1.14 -21.11 23.56
N ALA A 283 -1.40 -21.88 22.48
CA ALA A 283 -0.36 -22.48 21.68
C ALA A 283 0.55 -21.42 21.03
N TYR A 284 -0.05 -20.39 20.43
CA TYR A 284 0.68 -19.27 19.83
C TYR A 284 1.50 -18.51 20.87
N TYR A 285 0.91 -18.21 22.04
CA TYR A 285 1.60 -17.53 23.13
C TYR A 285 2.84 -18.31 23.60
N ASN A 286 2.72 -19.64 23.75
CA ASN A 286 3.84 -20.47 24.17
C ASN A 286 4.96 -20.51 23.12
N ALA A 287 4.62 -20.54 21.83
CA ALA A 287 5.58 -20.54 20.73
C ALA A 287 6.24 -19.16 20.51
N HIS A 288 5.54 -18.08 20.82
CA HIS A 288 5.94 -16.70 20.51
C HIS A 288 6.05 -15.81 21.76
N ARG A 289 6.39 -16.41 22.91
CA ARG A 289 6.32 -15.76 24.22
C ARG A 289 7.08 -14.42 24.28
N ASP A 290 8.19 -14.32 23.56
CA ASP A 290 9.02 -13.11 23.49
C ASP A 290 8.29 -11.90 22.87
N GLN A 291 7.27 -12.11 22.03
CA GLN A 291 6.44 -11.04 21.48
C GLN A 291 5.58 -10.37 22.56
N PHE A 292 5.30 -11.07 23.66
CA PHE A 292 4.41 -10.62 24.73
C PHE A 292 5.17 -10.10 25.95
N GLN A 293 6.44 -9.74 25.79
CA GLN A 293 7.24 -9.15 26.86
C GLN A 293 6.69 -7.78 27.28
N ARG A 294 6.62 -7.54 28.58
CA ARG A 294 6.25 -6.25 29.17
C ARG A 294 7.11 -5.95 30.37
N VAL A 295 7.18 -4.68 30.74
CA VAL A 295 7.76 -4.29 32.03
C VAL A 295 6.83 -4.75 33.13
N GLU A 296 7.26 -5.69 33.96
CA GLU A 296 6.44 -6.24 35.05
C GLU A 296 6.47 -5.33 36.27
N LYS A 297 7.67 -4.91 36.66
CA LYS A 297 7.88 -3.98 37.77
C LYS A 297 9.12 -3.13 37.57
N VAL A 298 9.07 -1.94 38.15
CA VAL A 298 10.18 -0.97 38.16
C VAL A 298 10.51 -0.59 39.59
N ARG A 299 11.76 -0.23 39.84
CA ARG A 299 12.17 0.46 41.06
C ARG A 299 12.68 1.83 40.68
N ALA A 300 12.14 2.87 41.31
CA ALA A 300 12.44 4.24 40.96
C ALA A 300 12.63 5.10 42.20
N ARG A 301 13.34 6.21 42.03
CA ARG A 301 13.47 7.27 43.00
C ARG A 301 12.85 8.55 42.48
N HIS A 302 12.48 9.45 43.37
CA HIS A 302 12.02 10.78 42.99
C HIS A 302 12.65 11.91 43.82
N ILE A 303 12.68 13.09 43.21
CA ILE A 303 12.97 14.36 43.86
C ILE A 303 11.73 15.23 43.67
N ARG A 304 11.22 15.80 44.77
CA ARG A 304 10.17 16.82 44.77
C ARG A 304 10.70 18.16 45.26
N VAL A 305 10.40 19.25 44.56
CA VAL A 305 10.77 20.63 44.90
C VAL A 305 9.63 21.61 44.64
N GLY A 306 9.59 22.73 45.36
CA GLY A 306 8.50 23.71 45.26
C GLY A 306 8.55 24.68 44.07
N SER A 307 9.54 24.63 43.18
CA SER A 307 9.62 25.55 42.03
C SER A 307 10.30 24.96 40.80
N GLN A 308 9.90 25.44 39.62
CA GLN A 308 10.49 25.04 38.34
C GLN A 308 11.98 25.40 38.28
N ALA A 309 12.34 26.62 38.71
CA ALA A 309 13.72 27.09 38.66
C ALA A 309 14.67 26.19 39.47
N LEU A 310 14.22 25.73 40.64
CA LEU A 310 14.99 24.79 41.44
C LEU A 310 15.06 23.41 40.76
N ALA A 311 13.95 22.91 40.21
CA ALA A 311 13.95 21.63 39.50
C ALA A 311 14.88 21.64 38.28
N ASP A 312 14.89 22.72 37.50
CA ASP A 312 15.78 22.92 36.36
C ASP A 312 17.26 23.00 36.77
N GLN A 313 17.54 23.60 37.92
CA GLN A 313 18.88 23.60 38.51
C GLN A 313 19.30 22.18 38.89
N VAL A 314 18.47 21.47 39.64
CA VAL A 314 18.76 20.09 40.07
C VAL A 314 18.99 19.18 38.88
N TYR A 315 18.13 19.26 37.85
CA TYR A 315 18.29 18.46 36.63
C TYR A 315 19.61 18.74 35.89
N ARG A 316 20.06 20.00 35.89
CA ARG A 316 21.36 20.37 35.31
C ARG A 316 22.52 19.76 36.09
N GLU A 317 22.50 19.87 37.42
CA GLU A 317 23.53 19.27 38.29
C GLU A 317 23.56 17.73 38.13
N LEU A 318 22.39 17.08 38.01
CA LEU A 318 22.30 15.65 37.71
C LEU A 318 22.94 15.30 36.35
N LYS A 319 22.76 16.14 35.31
CA LYS A 319 23.43 15.95 34.02
C LYS A 319 24.93 16.19 34.06
N GLU A 320 25.39 17.03 34.99
CA GLU A 320 26.80 17.32 35.22
C GLU A 320 27.48 16.25 36.08
N GLY A 321 26.73 15.25 36.58
CA GLY A 321 27.24 14.07 37.27
C GLY A 321 26.99 14.04 38.78
N LEU A 322 26.12 14.92 39.31
CA LEU A 322 25.67 14.83 40.70
C LEU A 322 24.92 13.50 40.92
N ASP A 323 25.24 12.79 42.00
CA ASP A 323 24.54 11.56 42.36
C ASP A 323 23.08 11.84 42.72
N PHE A 324 22.16 10.97 42.28
CA PHE A 324 20.74 11.18 42.49
C PHE A 324 20.34 11.15 43.97
N ALA A 325 20.96 10.29 44.79
CA ALA A 325 20.65 10.24 46.22
C ALA A 325 21.18 11.49 46.95
N GLU A 326 22.34 12.00 46.54
CA GLU A 326 22.86 13.29 47.02
C GLU A 326 21.92 14.45 46.65
N ALA A 327 21.43 14.49 45.41
CA ALA A 327 20.46 15.48 44.96
C ALA A 327 19.15 15.43 45.77
N VAL A 328 18.63 14.23 46.08
CA VAL A 328 17.46 14.06 46.95
C VAL A 328 17.73 14.66 48.34
N GLN A 329 18.86 14.30 48.96
CA GLN A 329 19.21 14.79 50.30
C GLN A 329 19.42 16.31 50.33
N ARG A 330 19.94 16.89 49.26
CA ARG A 330 20.20 18.33 49.21
C ARG A 330 18.93 19.14 48.94
N TYR A 331 18.12 18.69 47.99
CA TYR A 331 17.08 19.53 47.40
C TYR A 331 15.66 19.07 47.66
N SER A 332 15.42 17.78 47.89
CA SER A 332 14.04 17.31 47.95
C SER A 332 13.32 17.75 49.23
N GLU A 333 12.02 18.05 49.05
CA GLU A 333 11.06 18.38 50.09
C GLU A 333 10.13 17.20 50.46
N ALA A 334 10.28 16.04 49.81
CA ALA A 334 9.47 14.85 50.07
C ALA A 334 10.00 14.04 51.28
N ASP A 335 9.09 13.35 51.98
CA ASP A 335 9.39 12.59 53.21
C ASP A 335 10.38 11.42 52.99
N ASP A 336 10.35 10.84 51.79
CA ASP A 336 11.21 9.72 51.39
C ASP A 336 12.69 10.12 51.22
N LYS A 337 13.01 11.40 51.31
CA LYS A 337 14.38 11.90 51.47
C LYS A 337 15.15 11.26 52.62
N THR A 338 14.44 10.85 53.67
CA THR A 338 15.02 10.22 54.87
C THR A 338 15.03 8.69 54.84
N ALA A 339 14.56 8.09 53.74
CA ALA A 339 14.57 6.64 53.58
C ALA A 339 15.99 6.08 53.49
N ALA A 340 16.15 4.77 53.74
CA ALA A 340 17.44 4.09 53.67
C ALA A 340 18.12 4.25 52.30
N VAL A 341 17.32 4.32 51.24
CA VAL A 341 17.71 4.81 49.93
C VAL A 341 16.98 6.14 49.73
N PRO A 342 17.67 7.29 49.67
CA PRO A 342 17.01 8.59 49.55
C PRO A 342 16.13 8.67 48.30
N GLY A 343 14.86 9.03 48.50
CA GLY A 343 13.88 9.25 47.44
C GLY A 343 13.23 7.98 46.90
N ASP A 344 13.41 6.83 47.55
CA ASP A 344 12.95 5.51 47.07
C ASP A 344 11.42 5.41 47.04
N LEU A 345 10.86 5.23 45.84
CA LEU A 345 9.44 4.94 45.64
C LEU A 345 9.11 3.45 45.85
N GLY A 346 10.13 2.61 46.05
CA GLY A 346 10.02 1.17 46.15
C GLY A 346 9.76 0.47 44.82
N TRP A 347 9.42 -0.82 44.89
CA TRP A 347 9.00 -1.60 43.72
C TRP A 347 7.57 -1.24 43.34
N ILE A 348 7.39 -0.79 42.11
CA ILE A 348 6.11 -0.45 41.51
C ILE A 348 5.78 -1.55 40.50
N GLY A 349 4.73 -2.33 40.79
CA GLY A 349 4.21 -3.36 39.87
C GLY A 349 3.23 -2.75 38.87
N ARG A 350 3.23 -3.26 37.63
CA ARG A 350 2.35 -2.74 36.56
C ARG A 350 0.86 -2.86 36.88
N ASP A 351 0.48 -3.91 37.59
CA ASP A 351 -0.92 -4.21 37.91
C ASP A 351 -1.36 -3.60 39.27
N ASP A 352 -0.53 -2.75 39.89
CA ASP A 352 -0.89 -2.01 41.11
C ASP A 352 -1.97 -0.94 40.80
N ARG A 353 -3.21 -1.22 41.21
CA ARG A 353 -4.39 -0.38 40.97
C ARG A 353 -4.37 0.95 41.73
N ASN A 354 -3.44 1.14 42.66
CA ASN A 354 -3.29 2.36 43.46
C ASN A 354 -2.13 3.26 42.97
N THR A 355 -1.65 3.03 41.75
CA THR A 355 -0.50 3.74 41.19
C THR A 355 -0.84 5.23 40.96
N HIS A 356 -0.39 6.07 41.90
CA HIS A 356 -0.33 7.52 41.74
C HIS A 356 0.42 7.87 40.44
N TRP A 357 -0.01 8.90 39.72
CA TRP A 357 0.51 9.26 38.38
C TRP A 357 2.06 9.28 38.28
N LEU A 358 2.75 9.70 39.35
CA LEU A 358 4.21 9.70 39.48
C LEU A 358 4.81 8.30 39.26
N ARG A 359 4.16 7.27 39.81
CA ARG A 359 4.59 5.87 39.69
C ARG A 359 4.34 5.31 38.28
N SER A 360 3.33 5.80 37.56
CA SER A 360 3.11 5.44 36.16
C SER A 360 4.23 5.98 35.25
N LEU A 361 4.76 7.17 35.55
CA LEU A 361 5.86 7.77 34.79
C LEU A 361 7.16 6.94 34.90
N ALA A 362 7.38 6.26 36.02
CA ALA A 362 8.54 5.38 36.19
C ALA A 362 8.61 4.27 35.12
N PHE A 363 7.48 3.81 34.57
CA PHE A 363 7.46 2.76 33.54
C PHE A 363 7.93 3.22 32.15
N VAL A 364 7.84 4.52 31.86
CA VAL A 364 8.27 5.10 30.58
C VAL A 364 9.68 5.68 30.65
N GLN A 365 10.24 5.84 31.85
CA GLN A 365 11.58 6.37 32.05
C GLN A 365 12.66 5.37 31.55
N PRO A 366 13.71 5.83 30.85
CA PRO A 366 14.86 4.99 30.52
C PRO A 366 15.62 4.51 31.77
N LEU A 367 16.13 3.27 31.72
CA LEU A 367 16.90 2.67 32.80
C LEU A 367 18.15 3.50 33.10
N GLN A 368 18.42 3.74 34.39
CA GLN A 368 19.57 4.51 34.90
C GLN A 368 19.63 5.96 34.41
N GLN A 369 18.47 6.59 34.19
CA GLN A 369 18.38 8.00 33.77
C GLN A 369 17.33 8.76 34.58
N SER A 370 17.59 10.05 34.81
CA SER A 370 16.60 10.99 35.36
C SER A 370 15.70 11.56 34.27
N SER A 371 14.42 11.76 34.57
CA SER A 371 13.48 12.48 33.73
C SER A 371 13.86 13.96 33.64
N ALA A 372 13.32 14.67 32.64
CA ALA A 372 13.24 16.12 32.75
C ALA A 372 12.33 16.50 33.95
N PRO A 373 12.50 17.71 34.53
CA PRO A 373 11.55 18.23 35.50
C PRO A 373 10.14 18.32 34.92
N PHE A 374 9.15 17.91 35.71
CA PHE A 374 7.74 18.05 35.34
C PHE A 374 6.91 18.57 36.51
N ARG A 375 5.85 19.31 36.19
CA ARG A 375 4.90 19.80 37.18
C ARG A 375 3.96 18.66 37.60
N SER A 376 3.77 18.50 38.89
CA SER A 376 2.82 17.54 39.42
C SER A 376 1.37 17.97 39.16
N PRO A 377 0.49 17.08 38.66
CA PRO A 377 -0.94 17.30 38.64
C PRO A 377 -1.45 17.54 40.07
N GLY A 378 -2.22 18.62 40.24
CA GLY A 378 -2.86 19.02 41.49
C GLY A 378 -4.09 19.88 41.18
N GLY A 379 -4.99 20.03 42.15
CA GLY A 379 -6.15 20.89 42.08
C GLY A 379 -5.80 22.38 42.09
N ALA A 380 -6.78 23.25 41.83
CA ALA A 380 -6.60 24.70 41.77
C ALA A 380 -6.12 25.34 43.09
N SER A 381 -6.12 24.58 44.19
CA SER A 381 -5.74 25.01 45.54
C SER A 381 -4.52 24.29 46.10
N ASP A 382 -3.88 23.43 45.30
CA ASP A 382 -2.70 22.67 45.73
C ASP A 382 -1.42 23.46 45.45
N ASP A 383 -0.44 23.32 46.35
CA ASP A 383 0.89 23.88 46.14
C ASP A 383 1.52 23.31 44.85
N VAL A 384 2.10 24.20 44.04
CA VAL A 384 2.75 23.79 42.80
C VAL A 384 4.06 23.10 43.13
N VAL A 385 4.10 21.78 42.93
CA VAL A 385 5.32 20.99 43.11
C VAL A 385 5.84 20.47 41.77
N TRP A 386 7.17 20.44 41.67
CA TRP A 386 7.93 19.94 40.53
C TRP A 386 8.68 18.69 40.92
N GLU A 387 8.72 17.72 40.02
CA GLU A 387 9.29 16.41 40.30
C GLU A 387 10.28 15.98 39.22
N ILE A 388 11.25 15.16 39.63
CA ILE A 388 12.22 14.47 38.78
C ILE A 388 12.22 13.01 39.21
N VAL A 389 12.11 12.08 38.27
CA VAL A 389 12.12 10.63 38.54
C VAL A 389 13.39 10.01 37.97
N PHE A 390 14.00 9.10 38.72
CA PHE A 390 15.12 8.27 38.27
C PHE A 390 14.72 6.80 38.31
N LEU A 391 15.01 6.05 37.24
CA LEU A 391 14.71 4.62 37.17
C LEU A 391 15.95 3.79 37.54
N ASP A 392 15.94 3.14 38.70
CA ASP A 392 17.05 2.30 39.17
C ASP A 392 17.03 0.93 38.51
N GLU A 393 15.90 0.24 38.56
CA GLU A 393 15.79 -1.14 38.12
C GLU A 393 14.53 -1.36 37.29
N LYS A 394 14.63 -2.26 36.32
CA LYS A 394 13.54 -2.63 35.43
C LYS A 394 13.52 -4.14 35.30
N VAL A 395 12.42 -4.76 35.72
CA VAL A 395 12.22 -6.21 35.58
C VAL A 395 11.22 -6.44 34.46
N MET A 396 11.67 -7.18 33.45
CA MET A 396 10.82 -7.64 32.36
C MET A 396 10.08 -8.90 32.79
N GLY A 397 8.83 -9.00 32.37
CA GLY A 397 8.00 -10.18 32.48
C GLY A 397 7.16 -10.32 31.21
N TYR A 398 6.06 -11.04 31.31
CA TYR A 398 5.19 -11.31 30.17
C TYR A 398 3.76 -10.87 30.44
N GLN A 399 3.03 -10.54 29.40
CA GLN A 399 1.58 -10.39 29.48
C GLN A 399 0.95 -11.74 29.84
N PRO A 400 -0.08 -11.80 30.71
CA PRO A 400 -0.83 -13.02 30.96
C PRO A 400 -1.46 -13.56 29.67
N VAL A 401 -1.47 -14.89 29.51
CA VAL A 401 -2.01 -15.53 28.29
C VAL A 401 -3.50 -15.23 28.08
N ASP A 402 -4.23 -15.01 29.17
CA ASP A 402 -5.63 -14.64 29.22
C ASP A 402 -5.86 -13.11 29.25
N SER A 403 -4.83 -12.31 28.96
CA SER A 403 -4.99 -10.86 28.83
C SER A 403 -5.64 -10.49 27.49
N GLU A 404 -6.36 -9.38 27.47
CA GLU A 404 -6.99 -8.88 26.24
C GLU A 404 -5.95 -8.53 25.16
N GLY A 405 -4.79 -8.00 25.57
CA GLY A 405 -3.67 -7.70 24.67
C GLY A 405 -3.14 -8.96 23.98
N VAL A 406 -2.87 -10.03 24.73
CA VAL A 406 -2.45 -11.32 24.16
C VAL A 406 -3.53 -11.89 23.26
N ARG A 407 -4.79 -11.89 23.69
CA ARG A 407 -5.91 -12.39 22.86
C ARG A 407 -5.96 -11.67 21.51
N TYR A 408 -5.93 -10.34 21.53
CA TYR A 408 -6.02 -9.51 20.33
C TYR A 408 -4.82 -9.69 19.39
N GLU A 409 -3.59 -9.65 19.93
CA GLU A 409 -2.38 -9.78 19.12
C GLU A 409 -2.22 -11.19 18.55
N ALA A 410 -2.45 -12.24 19.37
CA ALA A 410 -2.36 -13.62 18.95
C ALA A 410 -3.44 -13.99 17.94
N SER A 411 -4.71 -13.60 18.17
CA SER A 411 -5.80 -13.92 17.23
C SER A 411 -5.56 -13.28 15.87
N ARG A 412 -5.08 -12.02 15.81
CA ARG A 412 -4.71 -11.36 14.56
C ARG A 412 -3.49 -11.98 13.89
N ALA A 413 -2.51 -12.47 14.65
CA ALA A 413 -1.36 -13.16 14.08
C ALA A 413 -1.78 -14.48 13.43
N ILE A 414 -2.52 -15.32 14.16
CA ILE A 414 -3.07 -16.59 13.66
C ILE A 414 -3.99 -16.36 12.46
N ALA A 415 -4.86 -15.35 12.51
CA ALA A 415 -5.74 -15.01 11.40
C ALA A 415 -4.96 -14.61 10.14
N ARG A 416 -3.86 -13.86 10.28
CA ARG A 416 -2.98 -13.51 9.16
C ARG A 416 -2.33 -14.76 8.55
N GLU A 417 -1.84 -15.68 9.37
CA GLU A 417 -1.28 -16.94 8.89
C GLU A 417 -2.32 -17.78 8.13
N ARG A 418 -3.54 -17.90 8.67
CA ARG A 418 -4.65 -18.57 7.99
C ARG A 418 -5.01 -17.91 6.67
N LEU A 419 -5.05 -16.58 6.64
CA LEU A 419 -5.38 -15.84 5.42
C LEU A 419 -4.32 -16.06 4.34
N GLN A 420 -3.04 -16.02 4.71
CA GLN A 420 -1.93 -16.35 3.81
C GLN A 420 -2.04 -17.78 3.27
N GLN A 421 -2.44 -18.75 4.11
CA GLN A 421 -2.68 -20.13 3.68
C GLN A 421 -3.86 -20.23 2.70
N LEU A 422 -4.96 -19.52 2.95
CA LEU A 422 -6.11 -19.50 2.04
C LEU A 422 -5.73 -18.94 0.67
N VAL A 423 -5.01 -17.82 0.64
CA VAL A 423 -4.54 -17.22 -0.63
C VAL A 423 -3.52 -18.12 -1.33
N ALA A 424 -2.63 -18.78 -0.59
CA ALA A 424 -1.70 -19.75 -1.16
C ALA A 424 -2.43 -20.96 -1.78
N LEU A 425 -3.49 -21.45 -1.13
CA LEU A 425 -4.35 -22.51 -1.67
C LEU A 425 -5.08 -22.06 -2.93
N GLU A 426 -5.62 -20.83 -2.95
CA GLU A 426 -6.29 -20.29 -4.14
C GLU A 426 -5.30 -20.09 -5.29
N ARG A 427 -4.10 -19.58 -5.00
CA ARG A 427 -2.99 -19.51 -5.95
C ARG A 427 -2.68 -20.89 -6.54
N ASP A 428 -2.47 -21.89 -5.70
CA ASP A 428 -2.14 -23.24 -6.15
C ASP A 428 -3.28 -23.86 -6.98
N ARG A 429 -4.54 -23.59 -6.61
CA ARG A 429 -5.73 -23.98 -7.39
C ARG A 429 -5.72 -23.34 -8.78
N LEU A 430 -5.53 -22.02 -8.86
CA LEU A 430 -5.48 -21.27 -10.12
C LEU A 430 -4.43 -21.84 -11.07
N TRP A 431 -3.20 -22.04 -10.56
CA TRP A 431 -2.10 -22.62 -11.33
C TRP A 431 -2.37 -24.07 -11.78
N GLN A 432 -3.05 -24.88 -10.96
CA GLN A 432 -3.42 -26.26 -11.33
C GLN A 432 -4.53 -26.32 -12.37
N SER A 433 -5.47 -25.37 -12.34
CA SER A 433 -6.56 -25.30 -13.32
C SER A 433 -6.14 -24.69 -14.66
N ALA A 434 -5.13 -23.83 -14.65
CA ALA A 434 -4.67 -23.12 -15.83
C ALA A 434 -3.85 -24.02 -16.77
N ASN A 435 -4.09 -23.90 -18.07
CA ASN A 435 -3.26 -24.52 -19.08
C ASN A 435 -2.08 -23.59 -19.44
N VAL A 436 -1.01 -23.68 -18.65
CA VAL A 436 0.21 -22.89 -18.85
C VAL A 436 1.22 -23.64 -19.72
N ARG A 437 1.69 -22.98 -20.78
CA ARG A 437 2.74 -23.49 -21.67
C ARG A 437 3.86 -22.48 -21.79
N TYR A 438 5.10 -22.90 -21.53
CA TYR A 438 6.28 -22.06 -21.64
C TYR A 438 7.06 -22.29 -22.93
N ASN A 439 7.75 -21.25 -23.39
CA ASN A 439 8.81 -21.37 -24.39
C ASN A 439 10.15 -21.62 -23.68
N GLU A 440 10.44 -22.91 -23.44
CA GLU A 440 11.65 -23.33 -22.73
C GLU A 440 12.95 -22.88 -23.42
N LYS A 441 12.95 -22.74 -24.74
CA LYS A 441 14.15 -22.27 -25.45
C LYS A 441 14.46 -20.82 -25.07
N TRP A 442 13.46 -19.94 -25.14
CA TRP A 442 13.63 -18.53 -24.79
C TRP A 442 13.99 -18.33 -23.30
N LEU A 443 13.46 -19.17 -22.41
CA LEU A 443 13.82 -19.16 -20.99
C LEU A 443 15.27 -19.59 -20.75
N ASN A 444 15.76 -20.59 -21.47
CA ASN A 444 17.11 -21.13 -21.31
C ASN A 444 18.20 -20.33 -22.04
N ASP A 445 17.83 -19.55 -23.07
CA ASP A 445 18.75 -18.65 -23.80
C ASP A 445 19.25 -17.44 -22.94
N GLU A 446 18.97 -17.43 -21.64
CA GLU A 446 19.47 -16.46 -20.65
C GLU A 446 20.71 -16.94 -19.87
N GLN A 447 21.06 -18.23 -19.95
CA GLN A 447 22.20 -18.83 -19.23
C GLN A 447 23.57 -18.54 -19.84
#